data_AF-A0A7R9B8K6-F1
#
_entry.id   AF-A0A7R9B8K6-F1
#
_cell.length_a   1.000
_cell.length_b   1.000
_cell.length_c   1.000
_cell.angle_alpha   90.00
_cell.angle_beta   90.00
_cell.angle_gamma   90.00
#
_symmetry.space_group_name_H-M   'P 1'
#
loop_
_entity.id
_entity.type
_entity.pdbx_description
1 polymer ?
#
loop_
_entity_poly.entity_id
_entity_poly.type
_entity_poly.pdbx_seq_one_letter_code
_entity_poly.pdbx_strand_id
1 'polypeptide(L)'
;MLKYLLTNKIQDFAIEEFYPPRKQIVQNLDPEYGCSDKQKQLTPEGLKQLTKNESSNPETCNTRKCSRETVSRYFCQVDSFRCGGTVRMHKKKRWIPPRSPYQLIQENYYDNPWQLLVATIFLQRTQGQLATRLALKFFKKWPSPKEVIATEQQEISIFLKGIGLHEIRAKIIKRFSEEFISKRWTYPRELHGIGKYGDDSYRIFCLGDWKDVRPTDHLLNDYVDWLSDTYPRK
;
A
#
# COMPACT_ATOMS: atom_id res chain seq x y z
N MET A 1 11.29 -30.42 -23.17
CA MET A 1 11.71 -29.00 -23.24
C MET A 1 10.87 -28.12 -24.18
N LEU A 2 10.37 -28.62 -25.32
CA LEU A 2 9.64 -27.78 -26.29
C LEU A 2 8.25 -27.28 -25.82
N LYS A 3 7.55 -27.98 -24.91
CA LYS A 3 6.26 -27.50 -24.36
C LYS A 3 6.39 -26.25 -23.46
N TYR A 4 7.52 -26.07 -22.78
CA TYR A 4 7.77 -24.94 -21.87
C TYR A 4 8.09 -23.62 -22.60
N LEU A 5 8.64 -23.70 -23.81
CA LEU A 5 8.97 -22.53 -24.62
C LEU A 5 7.74 -21.97 -25.35
N LEU A 6 6.81 -22.84 -25.75
CA LEU A 6 5.55 -22.45 -26.40
C LEU A 6 4.59 -21.75 -25.42
N THR A 7 4.50 -22.19 -24.16
CA THR A 7 3.67 -21.52 -23.14
C THR A 7 4.16 -20.13 -22.79
N ASN A 8 5.48 -19.91 -22.78
CA ASN A 8 6.05 -18.58 -22.53
C ASN A 8 5.77 -17.62 -23.70
N LYS A 9 5.94 -18.05 -24.96
CA LYS A 9 5.64 -17.21 -26.13
C LYS A 9 4.17 -16.80 -26.24
N ILE A 10 3.24 -17.67 -25.87
CA ILE A 10 1.80 -17.36 -25.91
C ILE A 10 1.41 -16.38 -24.79
N GLN A 11 2.05 -16.47 -23.62
CA GLN A 11 1.84 -15.48 -22.55
C GLN A 11 2.49 -14.13 -22.87
N ASP A 12 3.62 -14.10 -23.55
CA ASP A 12 4.27 -12.86 -23.97
C ASP A 12 3.44 -12.09 -25.01
N PHE A 13 2.73 -12.80 -25.92
CA PHE A 13 1.85 -12.17 -26.91
C PHE A 13 0.62 -11.47 -26.30
N ALA A 14 0.01 -12.07 -25.28
CA ALA A 14 -1.11 -11.45 -24.55
C ALA A 14 -0.66 -10.26 -23.67
N ILE A 15 0.63 -10.14 -23.35
CA ILE A 15 1.15 -9.00 -22.58
C ILE A 15 1.35 -7.78 -23.48
N GLU A 16 1.77 -7.94 -24.74
CA GLU A 16 1.93 -6.81 -25.66
C GLU A 16 0.60 -6.18 -26.09
N GLU A 17 -0.48 -6.97 -26.18
CA GLU A 17 -1.82 -6.46 -26.50
C GLU A 17 -2.42 -5.60 -25.38
N PHE A 18 -2.10 -5.91 -24.12
CA PHE A 18 -2.59 -5.14 -22.95
C PHE A 18 -1.60 -4.10 -22.42
N TYR A 19 -0.29 -4.18 -22.76
CA TYR A 19 0.77 -3.30 -22.25
C TYR A 19 1.87 -3.06 -23.30
N PRO A 20 1.73 -2.07 -24.19
CA PRO A 20 2.78 -1.74 -25.15
C PRO A 20 4.06 -1.24 -24.44
N PRO A 21 5.25 -1.48 -25.02
CA PRO A 21 6.52 -1.07 -24.43
C PRO A 21 6.62 0.45 -24.27
N ARG A 22 6.96 0.89 -23.04
CA ARG A 22 7.14 2.30 -22.66
C ARG A 22 8.27 2.93 -23.49
N LYS A 23 8.03 4.09 -24.11
CA LYS A 23 9.12 4.96 -24.62
C LYS A 23 9.99 5.36 -23.43
N GLN A 24 11.28 5.01 -23.48
CA GLN A 24 12.23 5.33 -22.42
C GLN A 24 12.29 6.84 -22.21
N ILE A 25 11.99 7.31 -21.00
CA ILE A 25 12.41 8.63 -20.53
C ILE A 25 13.79 8.40 -19.91
N VAL A 26 14.81 8.94 -20.55
CA VAL A 26 16.20 8.89 -20.09
C VAL A 26 16.28 9.57 -18.72
N GLN A 27 16.49 8.79 -17.67
CA GLN A 27 16.78 9.30 -16.34
C GLN A 27 18.30 9.43 -16.22
N ASN A 28 18.81 10.66 -16.27
CA ASN A 28 20.14 10.95 -15.78
C ASN A 28 20.09 10.81 -14.25
N LEU A 29 20.78 9.80 -13.72
CA LEU A 29 20.92 9.54 -12.29
C LEU A 29 22.22 10.19 -11.82
N ASP A 30 22.13 11.20 -10.97
CA ASP A 30 23.28 11.70 -10.21
C ASP A 30 23.64 10.71 -9.07
N PRO A 31 24.93 10.46 -8.78
CA PRO A 31 25.34 9.40 -7.88
C PRO A 31 25.82 9.94 -6.53
N GLU A 32 24.94 10.03 -5.53
CA GLU A 32 25.39 10.06 -4.13
C GLU A 32 24.41 9.30 -3.23
N TYR A 33 24.86 8.18 -2.66
CA TYR A 33 24.75 7.81 -1.24
C TYR A 33 25.30 6.38 -1.07
N GLY A 34 26.55 6.30 -0.62
CA GLY A 34 27.20 5.07 -0.18
C GLY A 34 26.71 4.61 1.20
N CYS A 35 26.52 3.30 1.34
CA CYS A 35 26.20 2.61 2.58
C CYS A 35 27.50 2.11 3.22
N SER A 36 27.78 2.47 4.48
CA SER A 36 28.83 1.84 5.28
C SER A 36 28.20 1.00 6.38
N ASP A 37 28.41 -0.31 6.27
CA ASP A 37 28.16 -1.33 7.29
C ASP A 37 29.02 -1.10 8.54
N LYS A 38 28.44 -1.19 9.74
CA LYS A 38 29.13 -1.72 10.93
C LYS A 38 28.14 -2.50 11.82
N GLN A 39 28.44 -3.79 11.98
CA GLN A 39 27.79 -4.75 12.86
C GLN A 39 28.11 -4.48 14.35
N LYS A 40 27.16 -4.87 15.21
CA LYS A 40 27.26 -4.88 16.69
C LYS A 40 28.24 -5.95 17.19
N GLN A 41 28.90 -5.67 18.32
CA GLN A 41 29.21 -6.66 19.35
C GLN A 41 28.93 -6.04 20.74
N LEU A 42 28.24 -6.80 21.59
CA LEU A 42 27.99 -6.51 23.01
C LEU A 42 28.68 -7.62 23.81
N THR A 43 29.38 -7.25 24.88
CA THR A 43 29.77 -8.15 25.97
C THR A 43 29.27 -7.61 27.31
N PRO A 44 29.10 -8.49 28.33
CA PRO A 44 28.32 -8.20 29.52
C PRO A 44 29.21 -8.06 30.76
N GLU A 45 29.26 -6.90 31.40
CA GLU A 45 29.62 -6.73 32.82
C GLU A 45 29.59 -5.25 33.20
N GLY A 46 28.87 -4.90 34.27
CA GLY A 46 28.77 -3.52 34.77
C GLY A 46 27.45 -3.20 35.45
N LEU A 47 27.01 -4.10 36.32
CA LEU A 47 25.85 -3.95 37.19
C LEU A 47 26.09 -2.85 38.26
N LYS A 48 24.99 -2.26 38.78
CA LYS A 48 24.82 -1.54 40.09
C LYS A 48 25.11 -0.03 40.05
N GLN A 49 24.31 0.91 40.58
CA GLN A 49 23.16 0.97 41.51
C GLN A 49 22.37 2.25 41.13
N LEU A 50 21.05 2.35 41.32
CA LEU A 50 20.36 2.73 42.57
C LEU A 50 18.84 2.53 42.29
N THR A 51 18.17 1.47 42.75
CA THR A 51 17.36 1.38 44.00
C THR A 51 16.71 2.72 44.37
N LYS A 52 15.38 2.89 44.22
CA LYS A 52 14.31 2.78 45.26
C LYS A 52 13.13 3.63 44.72
N ASN A 53 11.84 3.31 44.75
CA ASN A 53 10.98 2.61 45.72
C ASN A 53 9.70 2.07 45.06
N GLU A 54 9.19 0.99 45.66
CA GLU A 54 7.80 0.56 45.95
C GLU A 54 6.71 1.66 45.88
N SER A 55 5.40 1.45 45.74
CA SER A 55 4.48 0.32 45.48
C SER A 55 3.06 0.93 45.30
N SER A 56 2.06 0.10 45.05
CA SER A 56 0.59 0.35 45.12
C SER A 56 -0.17 0.70 43.82
N ASN A 57 -0.99 -0.26 43.40
CA ASN A 57 -2.27 -0.10 42.68
C ASN A 57 -3.37 0.15 43.77
N PRO A 58 -4.61 0.66 43.52
CA PRO A 58 -5.39 0.55 42.28
C PRO A 58 -6.26 1.79 41.91
N GLU A 59 -6.96 1.70 40.76
CA GLU A 59 -8.22 2.40 40.40
C GLU A 59 -8.30 3.94 40.43
N THR A 60 -8.53 4.57 39.26
CA THR A 60 -9.81 5.25 38.89
C THR A 60 -9.65 6.19 37.68
N CYS A 61 -10.69 6.15 36.84
CA CYS A 61 -10.95 7.10 35.76
C CYS A 61 -11.21 8.49 36.33
N ASN A 62 -10.58 9.54 35.79
CA ASN A 62 -11.20 10.86 35.90
C ASN A 62 -10.88 11.81 34.73
N THR A 63 -11.97 12.31 34.18
CA THR A 63 -12.11 13.29 33.12
C THR A 63 -11.37 14.59 33.43
N ARG A 64 -10.54 15.06 32.49
CA ARG A 64 -10.11 16.48 32.46
C ARG A 64 -10.34 17.05 31.06
N LYS A 65 -11.22 18.06 31.02
CA LYS A 65 -11.46 18.98 29.90
C LYS A 65 -10.13 19.47 29.33
N CYS A 66 -9.90 19.24 28.04
CA CYS A 66 -8.89 19.97 27.29
C CYS A 66 -9.56 21.16 26.59
N SER A 67 -9.02 22.34 26.87
CA SER A 67 -9.41 23.67 26.38
C SER A 67 -9.32 23.74 24.85
N ARG A 68 -10.30 24.43 24.26
CA ARG A 68 -10.38 24.73 22.83
C ARG A 68 -9.26 25.72 22.47
N GLU A 69 -8.24 25.27 21.76
CA GLU A 69 -7.62 26.02 20.67
C GLU A 69 -6.62 25.14 19.92
N THR A 70 -6.79 25.10 18.59
CA THR A 70 -5.97 24.42 17.56
C THR A 70 -6.06 22.89 17.47
N VAL A 71 -7.11 22.40 16.80
CA VAL A 71 -7.08 21.05 16.17
C VAL A 71 -7.35 21.21 14.67
N SER A 72 -6.41 20.73 13.85
CA SER A 72 -6.53 20.62 12.40
C SER A 72 -7.73 19.76 12.00
N ARG A 73 -8.41 20.13 10.89
CA ARG A 73 -9.59 19.42 10.33
C ARG A 73 -9.38 17.92 10.07
N TYR A 74 -8.14 17.44 10.15
CA TYR A 74 -7.76 16.04 9.94
C TYR A 74 -8.10 15.08 11.10
N PHE A 75 -8.55 15.54 12.28
CA PHE A 75 -8.68 14.65 13.45
C PHE A 75 -9.89 14.90 14.37
N CYS A 76 -11.08 15.15 13.82
CA CYS A 76 -12.30 15.27 14.62
C CYS A 76 -13.50 14.59 13.97
N GLN A 77 -13.75 13.32 14.32
CA GLN A 77 -15.11 12.83 14.61
C GLN A 77 -15.08 11.40 15.19
N VAL A 78 -14.99 11.35 16.50
CA VAL A 78 -15.53 10.29 17.37
C VAL A 78 -16.26 11.13 18.44
N ASP A 79 -17.58 11.12 18.61
CA ASP A 79 -18.44 9.95 18.78
C ASP A 79 -19.95 10.30 18.70
N SER A 80 -20.75 9.22 18.55
CA SER A 80 -22.10 9.00 19.10
C SER A 80 -23.37 9.40 18.29
N PHE A 81 -24.09 8.42 17.70
CA PHE A 81 -25.24 7.72 18.32
C PHE A 81 -26.22 7.04 17.31
N ARG A 82 -26.59 5.80 17.67
CA ARG A 82 -27.91 5.13 17.63
C ARG A 82 -28.52 4.55 16.34
N CYS A 83 -29.17 3.41 16.60
CA CYS A 83 -29.87 2.43 15.78
C CYS A 83 -30.92 2.98 14.80
N GLY A 84 -31.13 2.24 13.71
CA GLY A 84 -32.45 2.08 13.08
C GLY A 84 -32.97 3.25 12.25
N GLY A 85 -32.43 3.42 11.04
CA GLY A 85 -33.05 4.25 10.00
C GLY A 85 -32.41 3.95 8.66
N THR A 86 -33.19 3.53 7.67
CA THR A 86 -32.71 3.34 6.30
C THR A 86 -32.36 4.71 5.73
N VAL A 87 -31.09 5.09 5.86
CA VAL A 87 -30.55 6.29 5.22
C VAL A 87 -30.73 6.06 3.72
N ARG A 88 -31.64 6.82 3.11
CA ARG A 88 -31.73 6.94 1.64
C ARG A 88 -30.43 7.57 1.16
N MET A 89 -29.45 6.72 0.93
CA MET A 89 -28.17 7.09 0.33
C MET A 89 -28.50 7.60 -1.08
N HIS A 90 -28.37 8.91 -1.29
CA HIS A 90 -28.19 9.43 -2.64
C HIS A 90 -27.02 8.65 -3.22
N LYS A 91 -27.26 7.84 -4.26
CA LYS A 91 -26.22 7.05 -4.93
C LYS A 91 -25.17 8.03 -5.46
N LYS A 92 -24.14 8.33 -4.66
CA LYS A 92 -22.94 9.00 -5.15
C LYS A 92 -22.48 8.17 -6.36
N LYS A 93 -22.35 8.81 -7.52
CA LYS A 93 -21.80 8.15 -8.70
C LYS A 93 -20.47 7.53 -8.28
N ARG A 94 -20.32 6.22 -8.49
CA ARG A 94 -19.10 5.50 -8.16
C ARG A 94 -17.95 6.16 -8.92
N TRP A 95 -16.91 6.57 -8.19
CA TRP A 95 -15.69 7.10 -8.77
C TRP A 95 -15.05 6.04 -9.68
N ILE A 96 -14.66 6.46 -10.88
CA ILE A 96 -13.88 5.66 -11.82
C ILE A 96 -12.68 6.54 -12.20
N PRO A 97 -11.46 6.21 -11.75
CA PRO A 97 -10.29 6.99 -12.08
C PRO A 97 -10.04 6.93 -13.60
N PRO A 98 -9.86 8.07 -14.27
CA PRO A 98 -9.64 8.10 -15.71
C PRO A 98 -8.25 7.54 -16.07
N ARG A 99 -8.13 7.03 -17.30
CA ARG A 99 -6.88 6.49 -17.81
C ARG A 99 -5.91 7.60 -18.15
N SER A 100 -4.71 7.55 -17.59
CA SER A 100 -3.67 8.57 -17.80
C SER A 100 -2.67 8.12 -18.88
N PRO A 101 -1.87 9.05 -19.44
CA PRO A 101 -0.74 8.69 -20.28
C PRO A 101 0.37 7.93 -19.54
N TYR A 102 0.37 7.93 -18.20
CA TYR A 102 1.40 7.30 -17.36
C TYR A 102 1.19 5.80 -17.16
N GLN A 103 -0.03 5.29 -17.40
CA GLN A 103 -0.38 3.87 -17.34
C GLN A 103 -0.02 3.24 -15.98
N LEU A 104 -0.41 3.92 -14.90
CA LEU A 104 -0.12 3.43 -13.56
C LEU A 104 -0.86 2.13 -13.29
N ILE A 105 -0.22 1.19 -12.59
CA ILE A 105 -0.83 -0.11 -12.27
C ILE A 105 -2.14 0.07 -11.47
N GLN A 106 -2.20 1.12 -10.65
CA GLN A 106 -3.37 1.48 -9.86
C GLN A 106 -4.62 1.73 -10.72
N GLU A 107 -4.46 2.25 -11.94
CA GLU A 107 -5.58 2.48 -12.87
C GLU A 107 -6.27 1.18 -13.30
N ASN A 108 -5.62 0.02 -13.16
CA ASN A 108 -6.17 -1.29 -13.52
C ASN A 108 -6.88 -2.00 -12.36
N TYR A 109 -6.61 -1.62 -11.12
CA TYR A 109 -7.07 -2.34 -9.92
C TYR A 109 -7.90 -1.47 -8.97
N TYR A 110 -8.35 -0.30 -9.41
CA TYR A 110 -9.10 0.65 -8.58
C TYR A 110 -10.41 0.10 -8.01
N ASP A 111 -11.02 -0.87 -8.69
CA ASP A 111 -12.25 -1.55 -8.32
C ASP A 111 -12.03 -2.68 -7.30
N ASN A 112 -10.77 -3.08 -7.09
CA ASN A 112 -10.36 -4.05 -6.08
C ASN A 112 -9.27 -3.47 -5.16
N PRO A 113 -9.65 -2.83 -4.04
CA PRO A 113 -8.72 -2.23 -3.09
C PRO A 113 -7.59 -3.14 -2.61
N TRP A 114 -7.87 -4.44 -2.43
CA TRP A 114 -6.84 -5.38 -1.99
C TRP A 114 -5.78 -5.58 -3.07
N GLN A 115 -6.18 -5.80 -4.33
CA GLN A 115 -5.22 -5.94 -5.43
C GLN A 115 -4.44 -4.65 -5.67
N LEU A 116 -5.09 -3.49 -5.59
CA LEU A 116 -4.41 -2.20 -5.68
C LEU A 116 -3.34 -2.04 -4.59
N LEU A 117 -3.67 -2.36 -3.34
CA LEU A 117 -2.72 -2.25 -2.23
C LEU A 117 -1.59 -3.27 -2.33
N VAL A 118 -1.87 -4.51 -2.73
CA VAL A 118 -0.80 -5.49 -3.04
C VAL A 118 0.10 -4.98 -4.16
N ALA A 119 -0.46 -4.39 -5.23
CA ALA A 119 0.34 -3.77 -6.29
C ALA A 119 1.27 -2.67 -5.76
N THR A 120 0.82 -1.86 -4.79
CA THR A 120 1.68 -0.85 -4.15
C THR A 120 2.83 -1.47 -3.36
N ILE A 121 2.64 -2.66 -2.76
CA ILE A 121 3.70 -3.41 -2.08
C ILE A 121 4.73 -3.93 -3.10
N PHE A 122 4.29 -4.36 -4.29
CA PHE A 122 5.19 -4.82 -5.36
C PHE A 122 6.09 -3.70 -5.90
N LEU A 123 5.60 -2.46 -5.93
CA LEU A 123 6.33 -1.30 -6.45
C LEU A 123 7.40 -0.73 -5.50
N GLN A 124 7.44 -1.18 -4.24
CA GLN A 124 8.41 -0.70 -3.26
C GLN A 124 9.84 -1.07 -3.64
N ARG A 125 10.62 -0.13 -4.18
CA ARG A 125 12.02 -0.33 -4.63
C ARG A 125 12.14 -1.39 -5.74
N THR A 126 11.18 -1.45 -6.66
CA THR A 126 11.23 -2.34 -7.84
C THR A 126 10.87 -1.56 -9.10
N GLN A 127 11.47 -1.94 -10.24
CA GLN A 127 11.13 -1.36 -11.53
C GLN A 127 9.67 -1.62 -11.88
N GLY A 128 8.95 -0.58 -12.30
CA GLY A 128 7.50 -0.63 -12.53
C GLY A 128 7.06 -1.72 -13.51
N GLN A 129 7.77 -1.89 -14.63
CA GLN A 129 7.42 -2.91 -15.64
C GLN A 129 7.48 -4.33 -15.07
N LEU A 130 8.53 -4.64 -14.31
CA LEU A 130 8.70 -5.95 -13.69
C LEU A 130 7.65 -6.18 -12.59
N ALA A 131 7.40 -5.16 -11.77
CA ALA A 131 6.36 -5.19 -10.74
C ALA A 131 4.98 -5.45 -11.35
N THR A 132 4.61 -4.77 -12.43
CA THR A 132 3.32 -4.96 -13.12
C THR A 132 3.16 -6.37 -13.66
N ARG A 133 4.17 -6.90 -14.38
CA ARG A 133 4.13 -8.28 -14.91
C ARG A 133 3.99 -9.31 -13.80
N LEU A 134 4.71 -9.13 -12.69
CA LEU A 134 4.70 -10.08 -11.60
C LEU A 134 3.41 -9.97 -10.76
N ALA A 135 2.87 -8.76 -10.57
CA ALA A 135 1.58 -8.55 -9.92
C ALA A 135 0.43 -9.23 -10.70
N LEU A 136 0.43 -9.11 -12.03
CA LEU A 136 -0.55 -9.83 -12.87
C LEU A 136 -0.48 -11.34 -12.67
N LYS A 137 0.73 -11.92 -12.69
CA LYS A 137 0.93 -13.36 -12.42
C LYS A 137 0.51 -13.72 -11.00
N PHE A 138 0.76 -12.84 -10.03
CA PHE A 138 0.39 -13.03 -8.63
C PHE A 138 -1.12 -13.09 -8.47
N PHE A 139 -1.87 -12.13 -9.02
CA PHE A 139 -3.34 -12.11 -8.92
C PHE A 139 -4.03 -13.21 -9.71
N LYS A 140 -3.39 -13.73 -10.77
CA LYS A 140 -3.88 -14.94 -11.45
C LYS A 140 -3.74 -16.18 -10.56
N LYS A 141 -2.66 -16.26 -9.77
CA LYS A 141 -2.39 -17.40 -8.90
C LYS A 141 -3.15 -17.32 -7.56
N TRP A 142 -3.28 -16.11 -7.02
CA TRP A 142 -3.95 -15.80 -5.77
C TRP A 142 -4.87 -14.58 -5.94
N PRO A 143 -6.05 -14.73 -6.57
CA PRO A 143 -7.02 -13.66 -6.80
C PRO A 143 -7.59 -12.98 -5.56
N SER A 144 -7.50 -13.59 -4.36
CA SER A 144 -8.14 -13.07 -3.15
C SER A 144 -7.23 -13.09 -1.90
N PRO A 145 -7.48 -12.23 -0.90
CA PRO A 145 -6.74 -12.26 0.36
C PRO A 145 -6.82 -13.64 1.05
N LYS A 146 -7.96 -14.33 0.96
CA LYS A 146 -8.18 -15.65 1.59
C LYS A 146 -7.20 -16.70 1.07
N GLU A 147 -6.93 -16.69 -0.24
CA GLU A 147 -6.00 -17.63 -0.85
C GLU A 147 -4.56 -17.34 -0.47
N VAL A 148 -4.18 -16.06 -0.39
CA VAL A 148 -2.86 -15.65 0.11
C VAL A 148 -2.66 -16.09 1.57
N ILE A 149 -3.68 -15.95 2.41
CA ILE A 149 -3.64 -16.38 3.83
C ILE A 149 -3.47 -17.90 3.92
N ALA A 150 -4.20 -18.66 3.11
CA ALA A 150 -4.13 -20.12 3.07
C ALA A 150 -2.80 -20.67 2.51
N THR A 151 -2.09 -19.88 1.70
CA THR A 151 -0.84 -20.30 1.04
C THR A 151 0.36 -20.18 1.96
N GLU A 152 1.29 -21.14 1.96
CA GLU A 152 2.53 -21.06 2.73
C GLU A 152 3.37 -19.83 2.36
N GLN A 153 3.94 -19.16 3.37
CA GLN A 153 4.74 -17.95 3.14
C GLN A 153 5.95 -18.23 2.23
N GLN A 154 6.55 -19.42 2.35
CA GLN A 154 7.67 -19.88 1.56
C GLN A 154 7.30 -19.96 0.07
N GLU A 155 6.09 -20.40 -0.28
CA GLU A 155 5.64 -20.46 -1.66
C GLU A 155 5.51 -19.05 -2.27
N ILE A 156 4.96 -18.11 -1.51
CA ILE A 156 4.89 -16.69 -1.89
C ILE A 156 6.32 -16.12 -2.05
N SER A 157 7.22 -16.43 -1.11
CA SER A 157 8.61 -16.00 -1.15
C SER A 157 9.34 -16.52 -2.40
N ILE A 158 9.17 -17.80 -2.74
CA ILE A 158 9.74 -18.41 -3.95
C ILE A 158 9.21 -17.69 -5.21
N PHE A 159 7.91 -17.40 -5.25
CA PHE A 159 7.30 -16.66 -6.36
C PHE A 159 7.91 -15.25 -6.53
N LEU A 160 8.23 -14.58 -5.42
CA LEU A 160 8.77 -13.22 -5.41
C LEU A 160 10.29 -13.15 -5.62
N LYS A 161 11.02 -14.27 -5.72
CA LYS A 161 12.49 -14.27 -5.82
C LYS A 161 13.06 -13.33 -6.89
N GLY A 162 12.36 -13.14 -8.00
CA GLY A 162 12.80 -12.31 -9.12
C GLY A 162 12.83 -10.79 -8.89
N ILE A 163 12.25 -10.28 -7.79
CA ILE A 163 12.14 -8.82 -7.54
C ILE A 163 12.91 -8.32 -6.31
N GLY A 164 13.67 -9.21 -5.64
CA GLY A 164 14.38 -8.89 -4.40
C GLY A 164 13.45 -8.73 -3.19
N LEU A 165 14.03 -8.70 -1.98
CA LEU A 165 13.30 -8.56 -0.71
C LEU A 165 12.15 -9.57 -0.52
N HIS A 166 12.26 -10.74 -1.16
CA HIS A 166 11.15 -11.67 -1.39
C HIS A 166 10.62 -12.27 -0.08
N GLU A 167 11.48 -12.60 0.88
CA GLU A 167 11.06 -13.11 2.19
C GLU A 167 10.28 -12.05 2.99
N ILE A 168 10.81 -10.82 3.04
CA ILE A 168 10.19 -9.70 3.75
C ILE A 168 8.85 -9.36 3.09
N ARG A 169 8.80 -9.28 1.76
CA ARG A 169 7.57 -9.00 1.03
C ARG A 169 6.54 -10.11 1.20
N ALA A 170 6.94 -11.37 1.16
CA ALA A 170 6.01 -12.49 1.39
C ALA A 170 5.35 -12.39 2.78
N LYS A 171 6.16 -12.09 3.81
CA LYS A 171 5.65 -11.86 5.17
C LYS A 171 4.69 -10.66 5.24
N ILE A 172 5.06 -9.54 4.60
CA ILE A 172 4.23 -8.34 4.54
C ILE A 172 2.90 -8.64 3.84
N ILE A 173 2.92 -9.23 2.64
CA ILE A 173 1.73 -9.53 1.84
C ILE A 173 0.77 -10.46 2.60
N LYS A 174 1.31 -11.47 3.27
CA LYS A 174 0.50 -12.42 4.03
C LYS A 174 -0.17 -11.75 5.23
N ARG A 175 0.59 -11.02 6.05
CA ARG A 175 0.05 -10.28 7.20
C ARG A 175 -0.91 -9.16 6.79
N PHE A 176 -0.57 -8.41 5.74
CA PHE A 176 -1.44 -7.40 5.15
C PHE A 176 -2.79 -8.01 4.76
N SER A 177 -2.78 -9.14 4.05
CA SER A 177 -4.01 -9.79 3.58
C SER A 177 -4.89 -10.29 4.73
N GLU A 178 -4.27 -10.77 5.81
CA GLU A 178 -4.97 -11.16 7.04
C GLU A 178 -5.60 -9.94 7.73
N GLU A 179 -4.83 -8.87 7.97
CA GLU A 179 -5.35 -7.65 8.59
C GLU A 179 -6.42 -6.97 7.72
N PHE A 180 -6.29 -7.06 6.39
CA PHE A 180 -7.26 -6.48 5.45
C PHE A 180 -8.69 -7.00 5.65
N ILE A 181 -8.85 -8.28 5.99
CA ILE A 181 -10.16 -8.92 6.21
C ILE A 181 -10.58 -9.00 7.68
N SER A 182 -9.63 -9.07 8.61
CA SER A 182 -9.92 -9.32 10.03
C SER A 182 -9.99 -8.06 10.88
N LYS A 183 -9.25 -7.00 10.52
CA LYS A 183 -9.22 -5.73 11.25
C LYS A 183 -10.35 -4.83 10.76
N ARG A 184 -10.93 -4.05 11.68
CA ARG A 184 -11.77 -2.91 11.32
C ARG A 184 -10.86 -1.71 11.06
N TRP A 185 -10.75 -1.28 9.81
CA TRP A 185 -9.92 -0.15 9.38
C TRP A 185 -10.75 0.85 8.57
N THR A 186 -10.35 2.12 8.58
CA THR A 186 -10.96 3.19 7.77
C THR A 186 -10.06 3.54 6.59
N TYR A 187 -8.75 3.63 6.83
CA TYR A 187 -7.74 3.87 5.81
C TYR A 187 -6.67 2.77 5.82
N PRO A 188 -6.13 2.41 4.65
CA PRO A 188 -5.25 1.25 4.56
C PRO A 188 -3.89 1.48 5.22
N ARG A 189 -3.47 2.72 5.52
CA ARG A 189 -2.28 2.99 6.35
C ARG A 189 -2.31 2.32 7.72
N GLU A 190 -3.50 2.00 8.22
CA GLU A 190 -3.69 1.25 9.46
C GLU A 190 -3.28 -0.23 9.34
N LEU A 191 -3.09 -0.73 8.13
CA LEU A 191 -2.75 -2.11 7.82
C LEU A 191 -1.24 -2.29 7.67
N HIS A 192 -0.75 -3.43 8.15
CA HIS A 192 0.66 -3.76 8.05
C HIS A 192 1.18 -3.69 6.60
N GLY A 193 2.32 -3.02 6.41
CA GLY A 193 2.97 -2.90 5.10
C GLY A 193 2.48 -1.75 4.22
N ILE A 194 1.41 -1.06 4.60
CA ILE A 194 0.89 0.08 3.85
C ILE A 194 1.38 1.39 4.46
N GLY A 195 2.27 2.07 3.72
CA GLY A 195 2.75 3.40 4.06
C GLY A 195 1.98 4.52 3.35
N LYS A 196 2.58 5.71 3.33
CA LYS A 196 1.98 6.90 2.69
C LYS A 196 1.61 6.68 1.22
N TYR A 197 2.50 6.03 0.48
CA TYR A 197 2.29 5.74 -0.93
C TYR A 197 1.04 4.89 -1.20
N GLY A 198 0.85 3.81 -0.45
CA GLY A 198 -0.31 2.92 -0.64
C GLY A 198 -1.62 3.58 -0.19
N ASP A 199 -1.55 4.38 0.88
CA ASP A 199 -2.68 5.16 1.38
C ASP A 199 -3.13 6.26 0.39
N ASP A 200 -2.19 7.02 -0.15
CA ASP A 200 -2.47 8.02 -1.19
C ASP A 200 -3.03 7.35 -2.46
N SER A 201 -2.46 6.22 -2.87
CA SER A 201 -2.97 5.41 -4.00
C SER A 201 -4.43 5.00 -3.77
N TYR A 202 -4.76 4.47 -2.59
CA TYR A 202 -6.13 4.08 -2.27
C TYR A 202 -7.10 5.27 -2.32
N ARG A 203 -6.72 6.42 -1.75
CA ARG A 203 -7.56 7.62 -1.75
C ARG A 203 -7.79 8.17 -3.15
N ILE A 204 -6.77 8.19 -4.00
CA ILE A 204 -6.86 8.67 -5.39
C ILE A 204 -7.72 7.73 -6.24
N PHE A 205 -7.39 6.44 -6.23
CA PHE A 205 -7.95 5.49 -7.20
C PHE A 205 -9.24 4.84 -6.71
N CYS A 206 -9.34 4.46 -5.43
CA CYS A 206 -10.52 3.76 -4.91
C CYS A 206 -11.61 4.72 -4.43
N LEU A 207 -11.26 5.79 -3.70
CA LEU A 207 -12.23 6.73 -3.11
C LEU A 207 -12.58 7.91 -4.03
N GLY A 208 -11.60 8.38 -4.82
CA GLY A 208 -11.75 9.58 -5.64
C GLY A 208 -11.48 10.88 -4.89
N ASP A 209 -10.84 10.80 -3.73
CA ASP A 209 -10.48 11.96 -2.89
C ASP A 209 -9.18 12.63 -3.37
N TRP A 210 -8.82 12.49 -4.65
CA TRP A 210 -7.55 12.93 -5.23
C TRP A 210 -7.27 14.43 -5.03
N LYS A 211 -8.32 15.25 -4.90
CA LYS A 211 -8.20 16.70 -4.63
C LYS A 211 -7.66 17.01 -3.23
N ASP A 212 -7.89 16.12 -2.27
CA ASP A 212 -7.48 16.26 -0.86
C ASP A 212 -6.21 15.45 -0.54
N VAL A 213 -5.61 14.81 -1.55
CA VAL A 213 -4.37 14.05 -1.42
C VAL A 213 -3.20 14.91 -1.89
N ARG A 214 -2.06 14.80 -1.19
CA ARG A 214 -0.78 15.43 -1.58
C ARG A 214 0.29 14.34 -1.61
N PRO A 215 0.46 13.66 -2.76
CA PRO A 215 1.42 12.58 -2.86
C PRO A 215 2.86 13.06 -2.66
N THR A 216 3.72 12.14 -2.27
CA THR A 216 5.18 12.34 -2.26
C THR A 216 5.86 11.53 -3.36
N ASP A 217 5.14 10.58 -3.95
CA ASP A 217 5.61 9.76 -5.05
C ASP A 217 5.51 10.53 -6.36
N HIS A 218 6.59 10.50 -7.16
CA HIS A 218 6.68 11.26 -8.40
C HIS A 218 5.57 10.89 -9.40
N LEU A 219 5.26 9.60 -9.55
CA LEU A 219 4.24 9.16 -10.51
C LEU A 219 2.82 9.48 -10.05
N LEU A 220 2.55 9.42 -8.74
CA LEU A 220 1.27 9.90 -8.20
C LEU A 220 1.11 11.41 -8.34
N ASN A 221 2.19 12.18 -8.20
CA ASN A 221 2.16 13.63 -8.45
C ASN A 221 1.81 13.89 -9.92
N ASP A 222 2.52 13.28 -10.87
CA ASP A 222 2.25 13.39 -12.30
C ASP A 222 0.78 13.08 -12.63
N TYR A 223 0.22 12.02 -12.04
CA TYR A 223 -1.18 11.63 -12.23
C TYR A 223 -2.17 12.66 -11.66
N VAL A 224 -1.91 13.19 -10.46
CA VAL A 224 -2.78 14.18 -9.80
C VAL A 224 -2.72 15.54 -10.50
N ASP A 225 -1.55 15.94 -10.99
CA ASP A 225 -1.38 17.17 -11.77
C ASP A 225 -2.13 17.06 -13.09
N TRP A 226 -1.97 15.95 -13.82
CA TRP A 226 -2.73 15.65 -15.02
C TRP A 226 -4.26 15.64 -14.79
N LEU A 227 -4.72 15.07 -13.67
CA LEU A 227 -6.13 15.13 -13.29
C LEU A 227 -6.62 16.57 -13.07
N SER A 228 -5.79 17.39 -12.43
CA SER A 228 -6.11 18.80 -12.14
C SER A 228 -6.24 19.62 -13.42
N ASP A 229 -5.35 19.37 -14.39
CA ASP A 229 -5.38 20.02 -15.71
C ASP A 229 -6.57 19.57 -16.56
N THR A 230 -6.89 18.28 -16.52
CA THR A 230 -7.95 17.69 -17.36
C THR A 230 -9.35 17.96 -16.80
N TYR A 231 -9.48 18.03 -15.47
CA TYR A 231 -10.77 18.21 -14.77
C TYR A 231 -10.73 19.42 -13.83
N PRO A 232 -10.57 20.64 -14.37
CA PRO A 232 -10.51 21.86 -13.58
C PRO A 232 -11.81 22.08 -12.78
N ARG A 233 -11.72 22.80 -11.66
CA ARG A 233 -12.93 23.16 -10.89
C ARG A 233 -13.84 24.00 -11.79
N LYS A 234 -15.12 23.63 -11.84
CA LYS A 234 -16.19 24.58 -12.14
C LYS A 234 -16.47 25.42 -10.91
#